data_AF-T0QJ19-F1
#
_entry.id   AF-T0QJ19-F1
#
_cell.length_a   1.000
_cell.length_b   1.000
_cell.length_c   1.000
_cell.angle_alpha   90.00
_cell.angle_beta   90.00
_cell.angle_gamma   90.00
#
_symmetry.space_group_name_H-M   'P 1'
#
loop_
_entity.id
_entity.type
_entity.pdbx_description
1 polymer ?
#
loop_
_entity_poly.entity_id
_entity_poly.type
_entity_poly.pdbx_seq_one_letter_code
_entity_poly.pdbx_strand_id
1 'polypeptide(L)'
;MEKDAAVKCLIEDEPAAENEAPEDAESENNGAYCAKLMDDAAIRALRRALVKTSVAMETHGHLRKFQRKPEEPHSLEHTSRRKSSLQRDAHKVHELQMPVLPHRPASARPTPPAGHANRSRPSTVHSSAVSNNKLRRSFQVVLAEEKANYTELEDQYLTLKDAILRHFDDVLHNPHSVDRDLSADAYAQLAEMDERLREENRLRPHDEPKPRPTGREALVGVKGRVARAAAREAQRVIVEAQRVIVEAHVPEPHHGDGKVDPDLRDVNDDPRVGTVLPCAIKAARGNTGRNTESFDPASTLVRPAMRIIVGPKKPVFDKPLKHDDVVVVPDFFCAEDDWSIYYKLIEEMRAAQSTGTAKSEWIPWAEGCHLISQNPTGSPTYEMVLRRTSEYFNMKAGSQGTRFNWYRDSSDWKPFHHDSAAYNPGRARTQNITVGVSFGAERELAFLHAQNGSRIYFPQCNGMLFAFGRDVNINWKHGVNALAPQVFCGKGRISIILWGLAQDVIEEPESPALLTNDARNGFDNRGRANGDVCRDFQGGSCRFGDRCKFSHASRR
;
A
#
# COMPACT_ATOMS: atom_id res chain seq x y z
N MET A 1 44.09 78.20 -13.80
CA MET A 1 45.02 77.35 -14.56
C MET A 1 44.41 75.96 -14.63
N GLU A 2 44.00 75.60 -15.84
CA GLU A 2 43.80 74.25 -16.44
C GLU A 2 44.28 73.03 -15.60
N LYS A 3 43.65 71.85 -15.61
CA LYS A 3 42.99 71.13 -16.71
C LYS A 3 42.17 69.93 -16.20
N ASP A 4 41.09 69.64 -16.91
CA ASP A 4 40.28 68.42 -16.90
C ASP A 4 41.02 67.17 -17.41
N ALA A 5 40.54 65.98 -17.02
CA ALA A 5 40.56 64.79 -17.87
C ALA A 5 39.49 63.76 -17.44
N ALA A 6 38.33 63.82 -18.10
CA ALA A 6 37.39 62.71 -18.21
C ALA A 6 37.80 61.84 -19.41
N VAL A 7 37.79 60.51 -19.27
CA VAL A 7 37.96 59.56 -20.37
C VAL A 7 36.62 58.91 -20.66
N LYS A 8 36.15 59.14 -21.89
CA LYS A 8 35.01 58.54 -22.55
C LYS A 8 35.60 57.71 -23.70
N CYS A 9 35.19 56.45 -23.86
CA CYS A 9 35.36 55.76 -25.13
C CYS A 9 34.11 54.94 -25.44
N LEU A 10 33.61 55.22 -26.65
CA LEU A 10 32.51 54.63 -27.39
C LEU A 10 33.04 53.44 -28.22
N ILE A 11 32.14 52.89 -29.06
CA ILE A 11 32.36 52.10 -30.31
C ILE A 11 32.19 50.58 -30.12
N GLU A 12 31.40 49.81 -30.89
CA GLU A 12 30.41 50.00 -31.97
C GLU A 12 29.70 48.63 -32.18
N ASP A 13 28.48 48.66 -32.71
CA ASP A 13 27.75 47.52 -33.31
C ASP A 13 28.23 47.25 -34.75
N GLU A 14 28.24 45.98 -35.20
CA GLU A 14 27.81 45.50 -36.55
C GLU A 14 28.24 44.02 -36.83
N PRO A 15 27.61 43.32 -37.80
CA PRO A 15 27.22 41.91 -37.71
C PRO A 15 28.11 40.92 -38.50
N ALA A 16 27.89 39.62 -38.31
CA ALA A 16 28.50 38.56 -39.11
C ALA A 16 27.45 37.57 -39.64
N ALA A 17 27.64 37.23 -40.90
CA ALA A 17 26.72 36.59 -41.82
C ALA A 17 26.59 35.06 -41.66
N GLU A 18 25.44 34.59 -42.12
CA GLU A 18 25.19 33.42 -42.97
C GLU A 18 26.28 32.34 -43.04
N ASN A 19 25.92 31.12 -42.62
CA ASN A 19 26.43 29.90 -43.22
C ASN A 19 25.29 28.88 -43.34
N GLU A 20 25.02 28.54 -44.59
CA GLU A 20 24.13 27.49 -45.06
C GLU A 20 24.58 26.11 -44.55
N ALA A 21 23.62 25.26 -44.20
CA ALA A 21 23.84 23.83 -43.99
C ALA A 21 22.66 23.04 -44.60
N PRO A 22 22.89 21.83 -45.11
CA PRO A 22 22.20 21.32 -46.29
C PRO A 22 20.94 20.51 -46.00
N GLU A 23 20.08 20.49 -47.01
CA GLU A 23 18.87 19.68 -47.14
C GLU A 23 19.16 18.17 -47.29
N ASP A 24 18.13 17.39 -46.92
CA ASP A 24 17.83 16.00 -47.26
C ASP A 24 18.56 14.85 -46.53
N ALA A 25 17.82 14.17 -45.63
CA ALA A 25 17.63 12.71 -45.69
C ALA A 25 16.51 12.24 -44.72
N GLU A 26 15.40 11.81 -45.33
CA GLU A 26 14.57 10.65 -45.00
C GLU A 26 13.72 10.65 -43.71
N SER A 27 12.44 10.88 -43.96
CA SER A 27 11.29 10.63 -43.10
C SER A 27 11.00 9.12 -42.96
N GLU A 28 11.03 8.60 -41.74
CA GLU A 28 10.30 7.38 -41.39
C GLU A 28 9.49 7.58 -40.09
N ASN A 29 8.17 7.66 -40.30
CA ASN A 29 7.13 7.03 -39.48
C ASN A 29 6.92 7.49 -38.02
N ASN A 30 6.43 8.72 -37.86
CA ASN A 30 5.69 9.13 -36.66
C ASN A 30 4.27 8.55 -36.71
N GLY A 31 4.05 7.43 -36.01
CA GLY A 31 2.73 6.88 -35.72
C GLY A 31 1.91 7.83 -34.84
N ALA A 32 1.25 8.81 -35.46
CA ALA A 32 0.26 9.66 -34.81
C ALA A 32 -0.96 8.82 -34.43
N TYR A 33 -1.09 8.46 -33.16
CA TYR A 33 -2.29 7.86 -32.60
C TYR A 33 -3.43 8.89 -32.63
N CYS A 34 -4.20 8.89 -33.71
CA CYS A 34 -5.43 9.68 -33.82
C CYS A 34 -6.52 8.94 -33.05
N ALA A 35 -6.77 9.34 -31.80
CA ALA A 35 -7.91 8.84 -31.04
C ALA A 35 -9.19 9.17 -31.84
N LYS A 36 -9.82 8.16 -32.44
CA LYS A 36 -11.13 8.31 -33.07
C LYS A 36 -12.10 8.73 -31.96
N LEU A 37 -12.41 10.03 -31.94
CA LEU A 37 -13.50 10.58 -31.13
C LEU A 37 -14.75 9.76 -31.41
N MET A 38 -15.50 9.42 -30.35
CA MET A 38 -16.80 8.74 -30.46
C MET A 38 -17.63 9.46 -31.51
N ASP A 39 -18.14 8.74 -32.49
CA ASP A 39 -18.99 9.35 -33.51
C ASP A 39 -20.26 9.94 -32.88
N ASP A 40 -20.89 10.87 -33.59
CA ASP A 40 -22.10 11.52 -33.11
C ASP A 40 -23.24 10.53 -32.82
N ALA A 41 -23.23 9.34 -33.41
CA ALA A 41 -24.23 8.31 -33.14
C ALA A 41 -24.02 7.70 -31.75
N ALA A 42 -22.77 7.42 -31.37
CA ALA A 42 -22.39 6.92 -30.05
C ALA A 42 -22.64 7.97 -28.96
N ILE A 43 -22.34 9.26 -29.23
CA ILE A 43 -22.66 10.36 -28.31
C ILE A 43 -24.18 10.48 -28.09
N ARG A 44 -24.98 10.38 -29.16
CA ARG A 44 -26.45 10.40 -29.06
C ARG A 44 -27.00 9.18 -28.32
N ALA A 45 -26.42 8.00 -28.51
CA ALA A 45 -26.81 6.79 -27.79
C ALA A 45 -26.55 6.93 -26.27
N LEU A 46 -25.39 7.47 -25.89
CA LEU A 46 -25.02 7.68 -24.50
C LEU A 46 -25.97 8.69 -23.81
N ARG A 47 -26.33 9.77 -24.50
CA ARG A 47 -27.31 10.75 -24.00
C ARG A 47 -28.69 10.12 -23.78
N ARG A 48 -29.16 9.25 -24.68
CA ARG A 48 -30.43 8.53 -24.49
C ARG A 48 -30.38 7.58 -23.30
N ALA A 49 -29.27 6.88 -23.11
CA ALA A 49 -29.08 5.98 -21.97
C ALA A 49 -29.14 6.77 -20.64
N LEU A 50 -28.46 7.91 -20.55
CA LEU A 50 -28.48 8.77 -19.36
C LEU A 50 -29.88 9.29 -19.03
N VAL A 51 -30.64 9.72 -20.04
CA VAL A 51 -32.04 10.16 -19.85
C VAL A 51 -32.91 9.01 -19.34
N LYS A 52 -32.76 7.80 -19.91
CA LYS A 52 -33.50 6.62 -19.46
C LYS A 52 -33.20 6.26 -18.01
N THR A 53 -31.94 6.37 -17.59
CA THR A 53 -31.53 6.13 -16.20
C THR A 53 -32.09 7.19 -15.26
N SER A 54 -32.08 8.47 -15.66
CA SER A 54 -32.68 9.57 -14.87
C SER A 54 -34.18 9.34 -14.65
N VAL A 55 -34.90 8.96 -15.70
CA VAL A 55 -36.34 8.64 -15.61
C VAL A 55 -36.56 7.42 -14.71
N ALA A 56 -35.71 6.40 -14.79
CA ALA A 56 -35.80 5.24 -13.90
C ALA A 56 -35.56 5.61 -12.43
N MET A 57 -34.63 6.53 -12.15
CA MET A 57 -34.34 7.05 -10.82
C MET A 57 -35.53 7.84 -10.24
N GLU A 58 -36.16 8.68 -11.07
CA GLU A 58 -37.36 9.45 -10.70
C GLU A 58 -38.59 8.55 -10.48
N THR A 59 -38.76 7.52 -11.31
CA THR A 59 -39.93 6.64 -11.28
C THR A 59 -39.86 5.61 -10.17
N HIS A 60 -38.66 5.09 -9.87
CA HIS A 60 -38.51 3.97 -8.95
C HIS A 60 -37.94 4.35 -7.57
N GLY A 61 -37.52 5.60 -7.38
CA GLY A 61 -37.10 6.16 -6.10
C GLY A 61 -35.80 5.56 -5.56
N HIS A 62 -34.87 6.42 -5.14
CA HIS A 62 -33.72 5.97 -4.37
C HIS A 62 -34.14 5.65 -2.93
N LEU A 63 -33.57 4.57 -2.37
CA LEU A 63 -33.63 4.15 -0.96
C LEU A 63 -34.76 3.16 -0.61
N ARG A 64 -34.41 1.87 -0.57
CA ARG A 64 -35.00 0.97 0.43
C ARG A 64 -34.57 1.51 1.80
N LYS A 65 -35.50 2.15 2.53
CA LYS A 65 -35.28 2.56 3.93
C LYS A 65 -34.80 1.35 4.73
N PHE A 66 -33.61 1.46 5.30
CA PHE A 66 -33.08 0.52 6.28
C PHE A 66 -34.01 0.52 7.51
N GLN A 67 -34.79 -0.54 7.70
CA GLN A 67 -35.58 -0.73 8.92
C GLN A 67 -34.65 -1.24 10.03
N ARG A 68 -34.49 -0.44 11.08
CA ARG A 68 -33.74 -0.83 12.29
C ARG A 68 -34.49 -1.98 12.98
N LYS A 69 -33.75 -3.03 13.32
CA LYS A 69 -34.23 -4.17 14.13
C LYS A 69 -34.62 -3.66 15.54
N PRO A 70 -35.79 -4.03 16.10
CA PRO A 70 -36.15 -3.61 17.46
C PRO A 70 -35.21 -4.25 18.48
N GLU A 71 -34.65 -3.43 19.38
CA GLU A 71 -33.89 -3.90 20.54
C GLU A 71 -34.85 -4.43 21.62
N GLU A 72 -34.55 -5.61 22.16
CA GLU A 72 -35.24 -6.15 23.32
C GLU A 72 -34.82 -5.40 24.61
N PRO A 73 -35.76 -5.14 25.54
CA PRO A 73 -35.46 -4.34 26.72
C PRO A 73 -34.73 -5.16 27.78
N HIS A 74 -33.50 -4.74 28.13
CA HIS A 74 -32.81 -5.18 29.34
C HIS A 74 -33.45 -4.53 30.58
N SER A 75 -33.82 -5.39 31.54
CA SER A 75 -34.37 -5.04 32.85
C SER A 75 -33.35 -4.32 33.74
N LEU A 76 -33.69 -3.09 34.14
CA LEU A 76 -33.03 -2.35 35.20
C LEU A 76 -33.66 -2.70 36.56
N GLU A 77 -32.89 -3.32 37.45
CA GLU A 77 -33.23 -3.33 38.88
C GLU A 77 -32.56 -2.16 39.60
N HIS A 78 -33.43 -1.38 40.25
CA HIS A 78 -33.13 -0.29 41.16
C HIS A 78 -32.51 -0.78 42.48
N THR A 79 -31.46 -0.12 42.95
CA THR A 79 -31.33 0.16 44.39
C THR A 79 -30.96 1.62 44.61
N SER A 80 -31.92 2.35 45.16
CA SER A 80 -31.82 3.72 45.67
C SER A 80 -31.23 3.71 47.09
N ARG A 81 -30.31 4.63 47.41
CA ARG A 81 -30.31 5.33 48.71
C ARG A 81 -29.32 6.51 48.81
N ARG A 82 -29.92 7.67 49.16
CA ARG A 82 -29.43 8.81 49.99
C ARG A 82 -28.52 9.90 49.38
N LYS A 83 -29.16 11.07 49.11
CA LYS A 83 -28.96 12.42 49.70
C LYS A 83 -27.70 12.60 50.59
N SER A 84 -26.91 13.69 50.59
CA SER A 84 -27.17 15.13 50.44
C SER A 84 -25.83 15.91 50.43
N SER A 85 -25.71 17.01 49.66
CA SER A 85 -25.52 18.42 50.11
C SER A 85 -24.10 19.00 50.29
N LEU A 86 -23.94 20.23 49.75
CA LEU A 86 -23.05 21.36 50.13
C LEU A 86 -21.58 21.28 49.68
N GLN A 87 -21.14 22.09 48.71
CA GLN A 87 -20.73 23.52 48.74
C GLN A 87 -19.25 23.74 49.16
N ARG A 88 -18.49 24.29 48.21
CA ARG A 88 -17.41 25.30 48.28
C ARG A 88 -16.31 25.16 49.35
N ASP A 89 -15.04 25.11 48.97
CA ASP A 89 -14.19 26.30 48.79
C ASP A 89 -12.74 25.94 48.41
N ALA A 90 -12.03 26.96 47.90
CA ALA A 90 -10.71 26.93 47.31
C ALA A 90 -9.54 27.10 48.32
N HIS A 91 -8.34 26.82 47.80
CA HIS A 91 -6.99 27.22 48.24
C HIS A 91 -6.40 26.65 49.55
N LYS A 92 -5.34 25.84 49.41
CA LYS A 92 -3.97 26.26 49.79
C LYS A 92 -2.90 25.25 49.38
N VAL A 93 -1.77 25.82 48.99
CA VAL A 93 -0.46 25.22 48.73
C VAL A 93 0.26 25.01 50.07
N HIS A 94 0.85 23.82 50.29
CA HIS A 94 2.12 23.69 51.01
C HIS A 94 2.80 22.33 50.77
N GLU A 95 4.12 22.43 50.76
CA GLU A 95 5.18 21.41 50.64
C GLU A 95 5.13 20.17 51.55
N LEU A 96 5.79 19.12 51.04
CA LEU A 96 6.68 18.13 51.69
C LEU A 96 6.11 17.28 52.84
N GLN A 97 5.88 16.00 52.56
CA GLN A 97 6.62 14.88 53.20
C GLN A 97 6.17 13.51 52.65
N MET A 98 7.16 12.66 52.38
CA MET A 98 6.98 11.23 52.07
C MET A 98 6.44 10.48 53.29
N PRO A 99 5.53 9.49 53.12
CA PRO A 99 5.30 8.48 54.12
C PRO A 99 5.84 7.10 53.69
N VAL A 100 6.81 6.67 54.50
CA VAL A 100 7.11 5.33 55.01
C VAL A 100 6.08 4.23 54.68
N LEU A 101 6.61 3.12 54.16
CA LEU A 101 5.97 1.82 53.96
C LEU A 101 5.46 1.19 55.29
N PRO A 102 4.29 0.54 55.31
CA PRO A 102 3.98 -0.45 56.32
C PRO A 102 4.10 -1.89 55.80
N HIS A 103 4.66 -2.73 56.68
CA HIS A 103 4.92 -4.15 56.56
C HIS A 103 3.72 -5.01 56.13
N ARG A 104 4.03 -6.03 55.32
CA ARG A 104 3.14 -7.11 54.89
C ARG A 104 3.27 -8.30 55.86
N PRO A 105 2.19 -8.83 56.47
CA PRO A 105 2.24 -10.11 57.16
C PRO A 105 2.00 -11.27 56.19
N ALA A 106 2.73 -12.36 56.43
CA ALA A 106 2.63 -13.64 55.76
C ALA A 106 1.49 -14.50 56.33
N SER A 107 1.14 -15.53 55.55
CA SER A 107 0.34 -16.72 55.86
C SER A 107 -1.17 -16.69 55.55
N ALA A 108 -1.53 -17.36 54.45
CA ALA A 108 -2.76 -18.13 54.34
C ALA A 108 -2.53 -19.29 53.36
N ARG A 109 -2.53 -20.52 53.88
CA ARG A 109 -2.55 -21.77 53.11
C ARG A 109 -3.89 -21.92 52.36
N PRO A 110 -3.91 -22.48 51.15
CA PRO A 110 -5.17 -22.93 50.54
C PRO A 110 -5.51 -24.37 50.97
N THR A 111 -6.72 -24.54 51.50
CA THR A 111 -7.41 -25.83 51.68
C THR A 111 -7.93 -26.38 50.34
N PRO A 112 -7.93 -27.70 50.13
CA PRO A 112 -8.43 -28.32 48.89
C PRO A 112 -9.97 -28.46 48.92
N PRO A 113 -10.66 -28.41 47.76
CA PRO A 113 -12.09 -28.71 47.72
C PRO A 113 -12.36 -30.22 47.70
N ALA A 114 -13.33 -30.61 48.52
CA ALA A 114 -13.90 -31.94 48.63
C ALA A 114 -14.74 -32.31 47.39
N GLY A 115 -14.72 -33.59 47.03
CA GLY A 115 -15.56 -34.17 45.99
C GLY A 115 -17.00 -34.45 46.44
N HIS A 116 -17.87 -34.64 45.43
CA HIS A 116 -19.18 -35.32 45.39
C HIS A 116 -19.95 -34.67 44.21
N ALA A 117 -20.77 -35.32 43.38
CA ALA A 117 -21.19 -36.71 43.24
C ALA A 117 -21.83 -36.85 41.83
N ASN A 118 -21.83 -38.08 41.31
CA ASN A 118 -22.57 -38.52 40.12
C ASN A 118 -24.04 -38.07 40.16
N ARG A 119 -24.53 -37.45 39.09
CA ARG A 119 -25.96 -37.44 38.74
C ARG A 119 -26.17 -37.82 37.28
N SER A 120 -27.06 -38.79 37.14
CA SER A 120 -27.47 -39.51 35.94
C SER A 120 -28.27 -38.63 34.96
N ARG A 121 -28.11 -38.93 33.67
CA ARG A 121 -28.93 -38.46 32.55
C ARG A 121 -30.42 -38.85 32.69
N PRO A 122 -31.34 -38.07 32.10
CA PRO A 122 -32.58 -38.61 31.56
C PRO A 122 -32.47 -38.86 30.04
N SER A 123 -33.05 -39.99 29.63
CA SER A 123 -33.10 -40.52 28.27
C SER A 123 -34.32 -39.97 27.49
N THR A 124 -34.09 -39.72 26.20
CA THR A 124 -34.98 -39.91 25.02
C THR A 124 -36.49 -39.69 25.15
N VAL A 125 -37.00 -38.77 24.33
CA VAL A 125 -38.37 -38.83 23.79
C VAL A 125 -38.31 -39.51 22.42
N HIS A 126 -39.05 -40.63 22.30
CA HIS A 126 -39.38 -41.28 21.04
C HIS A 126 -40.57 -40.56 20.40
N SER A 127 -40.43 -40.18 19.12
CA SER A 127 -41.56 -39.80 18.26
C SER A 127 -41.59 -40.75 17.06
N SER A 128 -42.52 -41.69 17.11
CA SER A 128 -42.94 -42.53 15.99
C SER A 128 -43.79 -41.74 15.00
N ALA A 129 -43.40 -41.69 13.73
CA ALA A 129 -44.35 -41.50 12.62
C ALA A 129 -43.74 -42.07 11.33
N VAL A 130 -44.27 -43.22 10.96
CA VAL A 130 -44.17 -43.87 9.67
C VAL A 130 -44.84 -42.98 8.61
N SER A 131 -44.35 -43.07 7.36
CA SER A 131 -44.91 -42.50 6.13
C SER A 131 -44.35 -41.14 5.68
N ASN A 132 -43.14 -41.16 5.09
CA ASN A 132 -42.85 -40.52 3.79
C ASN A 132 -41.43 -40.89 3.32
N ASN A 133 -41.12 -42.19 3.33
CA ASN A 133 -39.78 -42.71 3.04
C ASN A 133 -39.55 -43.00 1.55
N LYS A 134 -40.06 -42.12 0.68
CA LYS A 134 -39.71 -42.08 -0.75
C LYS A 134 -39.27 -40.65 -1.05
N LEU A 135 -38.00 -40.49 -1.43
CA LEU A 135 -37.31 -39.25 -1.83
C LEU A 135 -36.61 -38.40 -0.74
N ARG A 136 -35.99 -39.01 0.28
CA ARG A 136 -34.84 -38.33 0.93
C ARG A 136 -33.54 -38.86 0.34
N ARG A 137 -33.07 -38.18 -0.72
CA ARG A 137 -31.70 -38.40 -1.24
C ARG A 137 -30.72 -38.05 -0.13
N SER A 138 -29.68 -38.87 0.05
CA SER A 138 -28.69 -38.60 1.09
C SER A 138 -28.00 -37.27 0.77
N PHE A 139 -27.70 -36.49 1.81
CA PHE A 139 -27.02 -35.20 1.67
C PHE A 139 -25.73 -35.30 0.83
N GLN A 140 -25.00 -36.41 0.97
CA GLN A 140 -23.78 -36.63 0.18
C GLN A 140 -24.03 -36.85 -1.32
N VAL A 141 -25.16 -37.45 -1.70
CA VAL A 141 -25.53 -37.61 -3.12
C VAL A 141 -25.91 -36.26 -3.71
N VAL A 142 -26.68 -35.45 -2.99
CA VAL A 142 -27.04 -34.08 -3.43
C VAL A 142 -25.80 -33.20 -3.55
N LEU A 143 -24.91 -33.22 -2.55
CA LEU A 143 -23.67 -32.45 -2.57
C LEU A 143 -22.72 -32.87 -3.72
N ALA A 144 -22.66 -34.17 -4.03
CA ALA A 144 -21.85 -34.66 -5.14
C ALA A 144 -22.41 -34.23 -6.51
N GLU A 145 -23.73 -34.23 -6.65
CA GLU A 145 -24.41 -33.77 -7.88
C GLU A 145 -24.30 -32.25 -8.05
N GLU A 146 -24.50 -31.46 -6.99
CA GLU A 146 -24.29 -30.01 -7.01
C GLU A 146 -22.85 -29.66 -7.37
N LYS A 147 -21.87 -30.39 -6.82
CA LYS A 147 -20.46 -30.20 -7.19
C LYS A 147 -20.19 -30.54 -8.65
N ALA A 148 -20.79 -31.61 -9.18
CA ALA A 148 -20.63 -31.99 -10.58
C ALA A 148 -21.26 -30.95 -11.53
N ASN A 149 -22.47 -30.48 -11.20
CA ASN A 149 -23.16 -29.44 -11.96
C ASN A 149 -22.35 -28.13 -11.98
N TYR A 150 -21.73 -27.76 -10.85
CA TYR A 150 -20.90 -26.57 -10.78
C TYR A 150 -19.64 -26.69 -11.65
N THR A 151 -18.97 -27.84 -11.61
CA THR A 151 -17.80 -28.09 -12.48
C THR A 151 -18.19 -28.05 -13.95
N GLU A 152 -19.33 -28.61 -14.34
CA GLU A 152 -19.83 -28.54 -15.71
C GLU A 152 -20.14 -27.10 -16.14
N LEU A 153 -20.74 -26.30 -15.26
CA LEU A 153 -21.02 -24.89 -15.51
C LEU A 153 -19.74 -24.05 -15.66
N GLU A 154 -18.72 -24.35 -14.85
CA GLU A 154 -17.40 -23.72 -14.92
C GLU A 154 -16.68 -24.05 -16.24
N ASP A 155 -16.73 -25.32 -16.69
CA ASP A 155 -16.17 -25.75 -17.97
C ASP A 155 -16.89 -25.08 -19.16
N GLN A 156 -18.22 -24.97 -19.11
CA GLN A 156 -19.00 -24.23 -20.11
C GLN A 156 -18.59 -22.75 -20.17
N TYR A 157 -18.37 -22.12 -19.00
CA TYR A 157 -17.98 -20.72 -18.92
C TYR A 157 -16.59 -20.49 -19.52
N LEU A 158 -15.63 -21.36 -19.19
CA LEU A 158 -14.27 -21.29 -19.73
C LEU A 158 -14.25 -21.51 -21.24
N THR A 159 -15.06 -22.44 -21.75
CA THR A 159 -15.20 -22.70 -23.19
C THR A 159 -15.75 -21.48 -23.92
N LEU A 160 -16.81 -20.85 -23.39
CA LEU A 160 -17.41 -19.66 -23.99
C LEU A 160 -16.47 -18.46 -23.96
N LYS A 161 -15.75 -18.27 -22.85
CA LYS A 161 -14.72 -17.24 -22.71
C LYS A 161 -13.61 -17.41 -23.77
N ASP A 162 -13.14 -18.63 -23.97
CA ASP A 162 -12.10 -18.93 -24.95
C ASP A 162 -12.58 -18.69 -26.40
N ALA A 163 -13.85 -19.01 -26.69
CA ALA A 163 -14.47 -18.70 -27.97
C ALA A 163 -14.54 -17.18 -28.25
N ILE A 164 -14.88 -16.37 -27.23
CA ILE A 164 -14.91 -14.91 -27.34
C ILE A 164 -13.50 -14.34 -27.57
N LEU A 165 -12.50 -14.86 -26.86
CA LEU A 165 -11.11 -14.43 -27.03
C LEU A 165 -10.58 -14.74 -28.43
N ARG A 166 -10.88 -15.93 -28.97
CA ARG A 166 -10.54 -16.28 -30.36
C ARG A 166 -11.26 -15.38 -31.36
N HIS A 167 -12.53 -15.09 -31.15
CA HIS A 167 -13.27 -14.15 -32.00
C HIS A 167 -12.66 -12.74 -32.00
N PHE A 168 -12.21 -12.25 -30.85
CA PHE A 168 -11.51 -10.97 -30.79
C PHE A 168 -10.18 -10.98 -31.53
N ASP A 169 -9.43 -12.07 -31.40
CA ASP A 169 -8.16 -12.23 -32.11
C ASP A 169 -8.38 -12.23 -33.63
N ASP A 170 -9.41 -12.94 -34.11
CA ASP A 170 -9.82 -12.94 -35.52
C ASP A 170 -10.25 -11.54 -36.01
N VAL A 171 -11.01 -10.79 -35.20
CA VAL A 171 -11.44 -9.42 -35.55
C VAL A 171 -10.26 -8.45 -35.62
N LEU A 172 -9.27 -8.60 -34.74
CA LEU A 172 -8.06 -7.76 -34.74
C LEU A 172 -7.18 -8.04 -35.96
N HIS A 173 -7.08 -9.29 -36.39
CA HIS A 173 -6.22 -9.69 -37.49
C HIS A 173 -6.93 -9.68 -38.86
N ASN A 174 -8.26 -9.70 -38.90
CA ASN A 174 -9.03 -9.71 -40.14
C ASN A 174 -10.31 -8.83 -40.04
N PRO A 175 -10.17 -7.49 -40.09
CA PRO A 175 -11.26 -6.54 -39.83
C PRO A 175 -12.41 -6.56 -40.85
N HIS A 176 -12.30 -7.34 -41.92
CA HIS A 176 -13.35 -7.54 -42.94
C HIS A 176 -14.15 -8.84 -42.75
N SER A 177 -13.79 -9.68 -41.79
CA SER A 177 -14.57 -10.88 -41.41
C SER A 177 -15.79 -10.46 -40.60
N VAL A 178 -16.90 -10.15 -41.30
CA VAL A 178 -18.17 -9.79 -40.68
C VAL A 178 -18.94 -11.06 -40.33
N ASP A 179 -18.80 -11.51 -39.09
CA ASP A 179 -19.87 -12.21 -38.41
C ASP A 179 -20.14 -11.50 -37.07
N ARG A 180 -20.79 -10.33 -37.17
CA ARG A 180 -21.11 -9.48 -36.01
C ARG A 180 -22.15 -10.12 -35.09
N ASP A 181 -22.94 -11.05 -35.61
CA ASP A 181 -24.07 -11.65 -34.89
C ASP A 181 -23.59 -12.71 -33.88
N LEU A 182 -22.50 -13.43 -34.18
CA LEU A 182 -21.85 -14.36 -33.24
C LEU A 182 -21.39 -13.69 -31.94
N SER A 183 -20.93 -12.44 -32.01
CA SER A 183 -20.43 -11.72 -30.84
C SER A 183 -21.56 -11.36 -29.85
N ALA A 184 -22.70 -10.90 -30.35
CA ALA A 184 -23.82 -10.48 -29.51
C ALA A 184 -24.45 -11.66 -28.75
N ASP A 185 -24.61 -12.81 -29.42
CA ASP A 185 -25.14 -14.02 -28.81
C ASP A 185 -24.18 -14.60 -27.77
N ALA A 186 -22.87 -14.59 -28.05
CA ALA A 186 -21.86 -15.04 -27.08
C ALA A 186 -21.83 -14.14 -25.82
N TYR A 187 -21.96 -12.81 -26.00
CA TYR A 187 -22.06 -11.88 -24.87
C TYR A 187 -23.34 -12.05 -24.06
N ALA A 188 -24.48 -12.29 -24.72
CA ALA A 188 -25.74 -12.56 -24.05
C ALA A 188 -25.67 -13.86 -23.22
N GLN A 189 -25.10 -14.92 -23.78
CA GLN A 189 -24.89 -16.19 -23.08
C GLN A 189 -23.93 -16.03 -21.88
N LEU A 190 -22.85 -15.28 -22.04
CA LEU A 190 -21.89 -15.04 -20.95
C LEU A 190 -22.54 -14.27 -19.80
N ALA A 191 -23.36 -13.25 -20.11
CA ALA A 191 -24.09 -12.47 -19.12
C ALA A 191 -25.15 -13.31 -18.37
N GLU A 192 -25.84 -14.22 -19.05
CA GLU A 192 -26.79 -15.14 -18.43
C GLU A 192 -26.08 -16.14 -17.49
N MET A 193 -24.90 -16.65 -17.89
CA MET A 193 -24.09 -17.52 -17.05
C MET A 193 -23.57 -16.81 -15.79
N ASP A 194 -23.12 -15.57 -15.93
CA ASP A 194 -22.64 -14.74 -14.82
C ASP A 194 -23.73 -14.54 -13.75
N GLU A 195 -24.97 -14.31 -14.19
CA GLU A 195 -26.11 -14.15 -13.28
C GLU A 195 -26.46 -15.47 -12.58
N ARG A 196 -26.41 -16.60 -13.30
CA ARG A 196 -26.63 -17.92 -12.71
C ARG A 196 -25.59 -18.26 -11.63
N LEU A 197 -24.31 -17.97 -11.90
CA LEU A 197 -23.23 -18.17 -10.93
C LEU A 197 -23.35 -17.28 -9.69
N ARG A 198 -23.85 -16.05 -9.85
CA ARG A 198 -24.13 -15.16 -8.70
C ARG A 198 -25.24 -15.70 -7.82
N GLU A 199 -26.35 -16.16 -8.40
CA GLU A 199 -27.47 -16.65 -7.59
C GLU A 199 -27.13 -17.98 -6.89
N GLU A 200 -26.35 -18.84 -7.54
CA GLU A 200 -25.90 -20.10 -6.94
C GLU A 200 -24.90 -19.86 -5.78
N ASN A 201 -24.03 -18.86 -5.89
CA ASN A 201 -23.13 -18.46 -4.80
C ASN A 201 -23.87 -17.79 -3.64
N ARG A 202 -24.97 -17.07 -3.91
CA ARG A 202 -25.79 -16.41 -2.90
C ARG A 202 -26.56 -17.39 -2.01
N LEU A 203 -26.90 -18.56 -2.54
CA LEU A 203 -27.65 -19.61 -1.84
C LEU A 203 -26.77 -20.54 -0.99
N ARG A 204 -25.44 -20.37 -1.05
CA ARG A 204 -24.51 -21.26 -0.36
C ARG A 204 -24.47 -20.95 1.15
N PRO A 205 -24.76 -21.92 2.05
CA PRO A 205 -24.55 -21.73 3.47
C PRO A 205 -23.06 -21.54 3.76
N HIS A 206 -22.69 -20.51 4.53
CA HIS A 206 -21.33 -20.34 5.00
C HIS A 206 -20.92 -21.54 5.88
N ASP A 207 -19.82 -22.21 5.50
CA ASP A 207 -19.32 -23.37 6.21
C ASP A 207 -18.88 -23.02 7.65
N GLU A 208 -19.60 -23.52 8.65
CA GLU A 208 -19.04 -23.66 10.00
C GLU A 208 -17.95 -24.76 10.01
N PRO A 209 -16.88 -24.59 10.81
CA PRO A 209 -15.78 -25.55 10.84
C PRO A 209 -16.24 -26.88 11.45
N LYS A 210 -16.24 -27.94 10.63
CA LYS A 210 -16.60 -29.30 11.08
C LYS A 210 -15.58 -29.86 12.08
N PRO A 211 -16.03 -30.54 13.16
CA PRO A 211 -15.15 -31.27 14.05
C PRO A 211 -14.55 -32.51 13.36
N ARG A 212 -13.31 -32.87 13.71
CA ARG A 212 -12.56 -34.00 13.15
C ARG A 212 -13.25 -35.34 13.43
N PRO A 213 -13.36 -36.25 12.46
CA PRO A 213 -13.87 -37.59 12.71
C PRO A 213 -12.77 -38.51 13.23
N THR A 214 -13.02 -39.13 14.37
CA THR A 214 -12.34 -40.34 14.85
C THR A 214 -13.12 -41.57 14.41
N GLY A 215 -12.44 -42.57 13.84
CA GLY A 215 -12.96 -43.94 13.76
C GLY A 215 -13.10 -44.52 12.35
N ARG A 216 -12.42 -45.64 12.13
CA ARG A 216 -12.50 -46.54 10.96
C ARG A 216 -13.87 -47.20 10.89
N GLU A 217 -14.40 -47.36 9.68
CA GLU A 217 -15.09 -48.58 9.29
C GLU A 217 -14.95 -48.84 7.79
N ALA A 218 -14.73 -50.10 7.43
CA ALA A 218 -14.34 -50.56 6.11
C ALA A 218 -15.53 -51.24 5.41
N LEU A 219 -15.79 -50.86 4.17
CA LEU A 219 -16.58 -51.64 3.22
C LEU A 219 -15.85 -51.69 1.88
N VAL A 220 -15.61 -52.93 1.43
CA VAL A 220 -14.75 -53.29 0.30
C VAL A 220 -15.60 -53.45 -0.96
N GLY A 221 -15.34 -52.63 -1.98
CA GLY A 221 -15.82 -52.81 -3.35
C GLY A 221 -14.68 -52.64 -4.35
N VAL A 222 -14.59 -53.55 -5.32
CA VAL A 222 -13.45 -53.75 -6.25
C VAL A 222 -13.24 -52.58 -7.24
N LYS A 223 -14.24 -51.70 -7.44
CA LYS A 223 -14.05 -50.46 -8.23
C LYS A 223 -13.28 -49.35 -7.50
N GLY A 224 -13.00 -49.50 -6.21
CA GLY A 224 -12.32 -48.48 -5.41
C GLY A 224 -10.79 -48.50 -5.47
N ARG A 225 -10.12 -49.39 -6.23
CA ARG A 225 -8.64 -49.43 -6.25
C ARG A 225 -8.03 -48.32 -7.11
N VAL A 226 -8.61 -48.04 -8.28
CA VAL A 226 -8.11 -46.98 -9.17
C VAL A 226 -8.44 -45.60 -8.60
N ALA A 227 -9.65 -45.40 -8.09
CA ALA A 227 -10.04 -44.16 -7.42
C ALA A 227 -9.24 -43.90 -6.12
N ARG A 228 -8.87 -44.94 -5.35
CA ARG A 228 -7.99 -44.79 -4.18
C ARG A 228 -6.54 -44.53 -4.56
N ALA A 229 -6.05 -45.06 -5.68
CA ALA A 229 -4.72 -44.74 -6.19
C ALA A 229 -4.66 -43.29 -6.67
N ALA A 230 -5.65 -42.85 -7.46
CA ALA A 230 -5.76 -41.46 -7.91
C ALA A 230 -5.95 -40.48 -6.75
N ALA A 231 -6.79 -40.81 -5.76
CA ALA A 231 -6.95 -39.98 -4.56
C ALA A 231 -5.69 -39.95 -3.70
N ARG A 232 -4.93 -41.06 -3.60
CA ARG A 232 -3.64 -41.08 -2.89
C ARG A 232 -2.58 -40.27 -3.62
N GLU A 233 -2.55 -40.32 -4.95
CA GLU A 233 -1.62 -39.54 -5.74
C GLU A 233 -1.98 -38.05 -5.72
N ALA A 234 -3.26 -37.69 -5.85
CA ALA A 234 -3.73 -36.32 -5.68
C ALA A 234 -3.44 -35.81 -4.26
N GLN A 235 -3.65 -36.62 -3.23
CA GLN A 235 -3.30 -36.26 -1.86
C GLN A 235 -1.78 -36.10 -1.70
N ARG A 236 -0.97 -36.94 -2.36
CA ARG A 236 0.48 -36.83 -2.35
C ARG A 236 0.95 -35.56 -3.06
N VAL A 237 0.39 -35.24 -4.23
CA VAL A 237 0.66 -34.00 -4.97
C VAL A 237 0.22 -32.77 -4.18
N ILE A 238 -0.93 -32.82 -3.49
CA ILE A 238 -1.38 -31.72 -2.61
C ILE A 238 -0.44 -31.58 -1.42
N VAL A 239 -0.03 -32.67 -0.78
CA VAL A 239 0.91 -32.64 0.37
C VAL A 239 2.29 -32.16 -0.09
N GLU A 240 2.73 -32.53 -1.28
CA GLU A 240 4.01 -32.13 -1.87
C GLU A 240 3.97 -30.66 -2.33
N ALA A 241 2.87 -30.20 -2.92
CA ALA A 241 2.63 -28.79 -3.23
C ALA A 241 2.51 -27.94 -1.97
N GLN A 242 1.82 -28.43 -0.93
CA GLN A 242 1.77 -27.78 0.38
C GLN A 242 3.15 -27.77 1.04
N ARG A 243 3.96 -28.83 0.89
CA ARG A 243 5.34 -28.86 1.40
C ARG A 243 6.22 -27.85 0.68
N VAL A 244 6.09 -27.72 -0.64
CA VAL A 244 6.79 -26.71 -1.45
C VAL A 244 6.35 -25.29 -1.08
N ILE A 245 5.05 -25.06 -0.84
CA ILE A 245 4.54 -23.75 -0.39
C ILE A 245 5.02 -23.41 1.04
N VAL A 246 5.06 -24.40 1.94
CA VAL A 246 5.55 -24.23 3.32
C VAL A 246 7.07 -24.06 3.36
N GLU A 247 7.83 -24.79 2.54
CA GLU A 247 9.29 -24.62 2.38
C GLU A 247 9.62 -23.26 1.72
N ALA A 248 8.77 -22.75 0.83
CA ALA A 248 8.94 -21.45 0.17
C ALA A 248 8.57 -20.22 1.04
N HIS A 249 8.00 -20.41 2.23
CA HIS A 249 7.62 -19.34 3.15
C HIS A 249 8.03 -19.66 4.60
N VAL A 250 9.19 -20.31 4.79
CA VAL A 250 9.80 -20.31 6.13
C VAL A 250 10.17 -18.86 6.43
N PRO A 251 9.53 -18.18 7.40
CA PRO A 251 9.87 -16.81 7.72
C PRO A 251 11.34 -16.78 8.11
N GLU A 252 12.15 -16.05 7.33
CA GLU A 252 13.56 -15.95 7.64
C GLU A 252 13.72 -15.33 9.03
N PRO A 253 14.65 -15.84 9.85
CA PRO A 253 14.94 -15.21 11.12
C PRO A 253 15.34 -13.75 10.91
N HIS A 254 14.81 -12.86 11.76
CA HIS A 254 15.28 -11.48 11.75
C HIS A 254 16.70 -11.47 12.31
N HIS A 255 17.64 -10.98 11.51
CA HIS A 255 19.01 -10.76 11.93
C HIS A 255 19.15 -9.28 12.26
N GLY A 256 19.40 -8.97 13.53
CA GLY A 256 19.71 -7.61 13.94
C GLY A 256 20.95 -7.10 13.20
N ASP A 257 21.06 -5.79 13.02
CA ASP A 257 22.19 -5.17 12.29
C ASP A 257 23.49 -5.13 13.10
N GLY A 258 23.47 -5.68 14.32
CA GLY A 258 24.61 -5.79 15.23
C GLY A 258 24.98 -4.48 15.93
N LYS A 259 24.18 -3.41 15.76
CA LYS A 259 24.47 -2.12 16.38
C LYS A 259 23.80 -2.02 17.74
N VAL A 260 24.60 -1.85 18.79
CA VAL A 260 24.12 -1.64 20.15
C VAL A 260 24.20 -0.17 20.51
N ASP A 261 23.13 0.35 21.09
CA ASP A 261 23.11 1.70 21.69
C ASP A 261 23.81 1.62 23.05
N PRO A 262 24.94 2.33 23.23
CA PRO A 262 25.70 2.28 24.48
C PRO A 262 24.93 2.86 25.68
N ASP A 263 23.89 3.67 25.44
CA ASP A 263 23.05 4.25 26.49
C ASP A 263 21.96 3.29 26.98
N LEU A 264 21.72 2.18 26.24
CA LEU A 264 20.77 1.15 26.63
C LEU A 264 21.48 -0.02 27.30
N ARG A 265 20.80 -0.64 28.27
CA ARG A 265 21.29 -1.84 28.93
C ARG A 265 21.24 -3.03 27.95
N ASP A 266 22.27 -3.87 27.99
CA ASP A 266 22.27 -5.17 27.29
C ASP A 266 21.11 -6.06 27.77
N VAL A 267 20.25 -6.45 26.83
CA VAL A 267 19.11 -7.36 27.04
C VAL A 267 19.18 -8.54 26.08
N ASN A 268 18.77 -9.72 26.54
CA ASN A 268 18.95 -10.98 25.80
C ASN A 268 18.12 -11.10 24.51
N ASP A 269 17.09 -10.27 24.37
CA ASP A 269 16.13 -10.23 23.28
C ASP A 269 16.19 -8.90 22.51
N ASP A 270 17.32 -8.20 22.58
CA ASP A 270 17.57 -6.99 21.80
C ASP A 270 17.41 -7.29 20.29
N PRO A 271 16.45 -6.67 19.59
CA PRO A 271 16.23 -6.94 18.17
C PRO A 271 17.41 -6.56 17.28
N ARG A 272 18.36 -5.76 17.80
CA ARG A 272 19.57 -5.35 17.08
C ARG A 272 20.68 -6.40 17.15
N VAL A 273 20.64 -7.32 18.10
CA VAL A 273 21.71 -8.30 18.33
C VAL A 273 21.19 -9.73 18.14
N GLY A 274 21.86 -10.47 17.26
CA GLY A 274 21.61 -11.90 17.07
C GLY A 274 20.43 -12.20 16.15
N THR A 275 19.90 -13.41 16.31
CA THR A 275 18.86 -13.97 15.43
C THR A 275 17.56 -14.10 16.22
N VAL A 276 16.61 -13.19 15.96
CA VAL A 276 15.26 -13.31 16.51
C VAL A 276 14.51 -14.36 15.71
N LEU A 277 14.36 -15.55 16.31
CA LEU A 277 13.56 -16.63 15.74
C LEU A 277 12.08 -16.25 15.80
N PRO A 278 11.36 -16.24 14.66
CA PRO A 278 9.92 -16.02 14.64
C PRO A 278 9.20 -17.00 15.59
N CYS A 279 8.12 -16.54 16.21
CA CYS A 279 7.21 -17.39 17.00
C CYS A 279 6.87 -18.72 16.31
N ALA A 280 6.73 -18.70 14.97
CA ALA A 280 6.49 -19.89 14.16
C ALA A 280 7.62 -20.93 14.26
N ILE A 281 8.89 -20.50 14.26
CA ILE A 281 10.05 -21.39 14.43
C ILE A 281 10.14 -21.89 15.88
N LYS A 282 9.83 -21.03 16.87
CA LYS A 282 9.77 -21.43 18.29
C LYS A 282 8.66 -22.46 18.54
N ALA A 283 7.48 -22.29 17.92
CA ALA A 283 6.35 -23.20 18.01
C ALA A 283 6.61 -24.53 17.29
N ALA A 284 7.28 -24.51 16.12
CA ALA A 284 7.68 -25.70 15.39
C ALA A 284 8.67 -26.58 16.18
N ARG A 285 9.43 -25.99 17.12
CA ARG A 285 10.35 -26.71 18.03
C ARG A 285 9.66 -27.35 19.24
N GLY A 286 8.32 -27.43 19.26
CA GLY A 286 7.57 -28.16 20.29
C GLY A 286 7.30 -27.37 21.58
N ASN A 287 7.60 -26.07 21.61
CA ASN A 287 7.16 -25.22 22.72
C ASN A 287 5.66 -24.94 22.57
N THR A 288 4.88 -25.27 23.60
CA THR A 288 3.44 -25.02 23.68
C THR A 288 3.15 -23.55 23.40
N GLY A 289 2.54 -23.28 22.25
CA GLY A 289 2.35 -21.95 21.69
C GLY A 289 1.54 -21.05 22.61
N ARG A 290 2.21 -20.10 23.25
CA ARG A 290 1.56 -18.85 23.64
C ARG A 290 1.50 -17.97 22.39
N ASN A 291 0.35 -17.36 22.12
CA ASN A 291 0.19 -16.34 21.07
C ASN A 291 0.89 -15.00 21.43
N THR A 292 1.80 -15.03 22.39
CA THR A 292 2.49 -13.87 22.94
C THR A 292 3.94 -14.25 23.17
N GLU A 293 4.86 -13.49 22.59
CA GLU A 293 6.26 -13.56 22.97
C GLU A 293 6.44 -12.79 24.29
N SER A 294 7.04 -13.44 25.29
CA SER A 294 7.58 -12.71 26.44
C SER A 294 8.88 -12.09 26.00
N PHE A 295 8.97 -10.77 26.09
CA PHE A 295 10.14 -9.96 25.76
C PHE A 295 10.40 -8.98 26.92
N ASP A 296 11.63 -8.50 27.06
CA ASP A 296 11.98 -7.42 27.98
C ASP A 296 11.45 -6.11 27.39
N PRO A 297 10.53 -5.36 28.02
CA PRO A 297 10.06 -4.09 27.47
C PRO A 297 11.19 -3.11 27.12
N ALA A 298 12.34 -3.18 27.80
CA ALA A 298 13.50 -2.35 27.47
C ALA A 298 14.09 -2.68 26.08
N SER A 299 13.90 -3.90 25.56
CA SER A 299 14.33 -4.27 24.20
C SER A 299 13.54 -3.53 23.11
N THR A 300 12.42 -2.87 23.46
CA THR A 300 11.65 -2.02 22.55
C THR A 300 12.10 -0.57 22.51
N LEU A 301 13.06 -0.16 23.35
CA LEU A 301 13.60 1.20 23.39
C LEU A 301 14.63 1.45 22.28
N VAL A 302 14.51 0.75 21.15
CA VAL A 302 15.41 0.86 20.01
C VAL A 302 14.83 1.78 18.94
N ARG A 303 15.72 2.37 18.16
CA ARG A 303 15.33 3.14 16.98
C ARG A 303 14.62 2.23 15.96
N PRO A 304 13.39 2.52 15.53
CA PRO A 304 12.69 1.70 14.55
C PRO A 304 13.27 1.89 13.14
N ALA A 305 13.10 0.89 12.28
CA ALA A 305 13.48 0.99 10.86
C ALA A 305 12.61 2.00 10.07
N MET A 306 11.38 2.23 10.53
CA MET A 306 10.42 3.21 10.06
C MET A 306 9.35 3.39 11.14
N ARG A 307 9.02 4.64 11.51
CA ARG A 307 7.94 4.96 12.47
C ARG A 307 6.81 5.68 11.77
N ILE A 308 5.59 5.18 11.87
CA ILE A 308 4.42 5.81 11.25
C ILE A 308 3.70 6.66 12.30
N ILE A 309 3.47 7.93 11.99
CA ILE A 309 2.81 8.91 12.85
C ILE A 309 1.55 9.40 12.16
N VAL A 310 0.40 9.28 12.82
CA VAL A 310 -0.79 10.04 12.44
C VAL A 310 -0.62 11.48 12.94
N GLY A 311 -0.41 12.40 12.01
CA GLY A 311 -0.18 13.81 12.31
C GLY A 311 -1.48 14.54 12.67
N PRO A 312 -1.40 15.64 13.44
CA PRO A 312 -2.57 16.41 13.83
C PRO A 312 -3.15 17.24 12.67
N LYS A 313 -4.47 17.41 12.62
CA LYS A 313 -5.14 18.36 11.71
C LYS A 313 -5.01 19.81 12.20
N LYS A 314 -3.77 20.28 12.35
CA LYS A 314 -3.41 21.64 12.82
C LYS A 314 -2.70 22.42 11.70
N PRO A 315 -2.53 23.76 11.84
CA PRO A 315 -1.74 24.55 10.89
C PRO A 315 -0.24 24.18 10.86
N VAL A 316 0.29 23.64 11.96
CA VAL A 316 1.70 23.23 12.10
C VAL A 316 1.82 21.83 12.69
N PHE A 317 2.90 21.14 12.33
CA PHE A 317 3.33 19.89 12.94
C PHE A 317 4.14 20.20 14.20
N ASP A 318 3.51 20.04 15.36
CA ASP A 318 4.05 20.41 16.67
C ASP A 318 4.62 19.21 17.45
N LYS A 319 4.84 18.08 16.78
CA LYS A 319 5.44 16.88 17.37
C LYS A 319 6.92 16.79 16.99
N PRO A 320 7.75 16.10 17.81
CA PRO A 320 9.09 15.74 17.42
C PRO A 320 9.09 15.00 16.07
N LEU A 321 9.93 15.45 15.14
CA LEU A 321 10.10 14.84 13.83
C LEU A 321 11.52 14.31 13.71
N LYS A 322 11.68 13.08 13.25
CA LYS A 322 12.98 12.43 13.06
C LYS A 322 13.10 11.86 11.65
N HIS A 323 14.30 11.45 11.26
CA HIS A 323 14.56 10.97 9.89
C HIS A 323 13.95 9.61 9.54
N ASP A 324 13.62 8.80 10.55
CA ASP A 324 12.94 7.50 10.44
C ASP A 324 11.41 7.62 10.41
N ASP A 325 10.86 8.84 10.51
CA ASP A 325 9.43 9.07 10.53
C ASP A 325 8.78 9.07 9.15
N VAL A 326 7.58 8.51 9.11
CA VAL A 326 6.55 8.69 8.09
C VAL A 326 5.36 9.35 8.77
N VAL A 327 4.99 10.54 8.33
CA VAL A 327 3.82 11.27 8.86
C VAL A 327 2.67 11.14 7.87
N VAL A 328 1.48 10.78 8.33
CA VAL A 328 0.26 10.75 7.52
C VAL A 328 -0.81 11.60 8.19
N VAL A 329 -1.47 12.47 7.42
CA VAL A 329 -2.53 13.35 7.89
C VAL A 329 -3.75 13.20 6.99
N PRO A 330 -4.75 12.40 7.40
CA PRO A 330 -6.03 12.32 6.70
C PRO A 330 -6.73 13.68 6.66
N ASP A 331 -7.55 13.92 5.63
CA ASP A 331 -8.32 15.15 5.40
C ASP A 331 -7.56 16.45 5.73
N PHE A 332 -6.30 16.53 5.32
CA PHE A 332 -5.47 17.68 5.65
C PHE A 332 -5.93 18.91 4.86
N PHE A 333 -6.16 18.77 3.56
CA PHE A 333 -6.59 19.87 2.70
C PHE A 333 -8.10 19.99 2.54
N CYS A 334 -8.79 18.87 2.39
CA CYS A 334 -10.23 18.78 2.19
C CYS A 334 -10.74 17.42 2.68
N ALA A 335 -12.05 17.28 2.80
CA ALA A 335 -12.68 15.98 3.09
C ALA A 335 -12.49 15.02 1.91
N GLU A 336 -12.49 13.71 2.19
CA GLU A 336 -12.31 12.68 1.16
C GLU A 336 -13.28 12.81 -0.03
N ASP A 337 -14.53 13.19 0.22
CA ASP A 337 -15.57 13.39 -0.79
C ASP A 337 -15.58 14.78 -1.44
N ASP A 338 -14.73 15.71 -0.99
CA ASP A 338 -14.61 17.06 -1.56
C ASP A 338 -13.55 17.12 -2.67
N TRP A 339 -14.02 17.05 -3.92
CA TRP A 339 -13.19 17.10 -5.13
C TRP A 339 -12.89 18.52 -5.64
N SER A 340 -13.30 19.56 -4.91
CA SER A 340 -13.17 20.95 -5.36
C SER A 340 -11.72 21.34 -5.68
N ILE A 341 -10.77 20.97 -4.80
CA ILE A 341 -9.34 21.26 -5.00
C ILE A 341 -8.78 20.49 -6.21
N TYR A 342 -9.17 19.21 -6.38
CA TYR A 342 -8.75 18.41 -7.53
C TYR A 342 -9.14 19.08 -8.84
N TYR A 343 -10.42 19.45 -9.00
CA TYR A 343 -10.91 20.05 -10.24
C TYR A 343 -10.27 21.42 -10.50
N LYS A 344 -10.10 22.22 -9.45
CA LYS A 344 -9.48 23.54 -9.54
C LYS A 344 -8.01 23.45 -9.96
N LEU A 345 -7.25 22.47 -9.44
CA LEU A 345 -5.87 22.23 -9.87
C LEU A 345 -5.79 21.85 -11.36
N ILE A 346 -6.67 20.99 -11.85
CA ILE A 346 -6.71 20.62 -13.28
C ILE A 346 -7.05 21.82 -14.15
N GLU A 347 -8.07 22.60 -13.76
CA GLU A 347 -8.49 23.81 -14.47
C GLU A 347 -7.35 24.83 -14.58
N GLU A 348 -6.75 25.19 -13.44
CA GLU A 348 -5.66 26.18 -13.39
C GLU A 348 -4.42 25.72 -14.15
N MET A 349 -4.04 24.45 -14.03
CA MET A 349 -2.89 23.91 -14.78
C MET A 349 -3.13 23.91 -16.28
N ARG A 350 -4.35 23.59 -16.75
CA ARG A 350 -4.72 23.68 -18.17
C ARG A 350 -4.72 25.12 -18.67
N ALA A 351 -5.21 26.06 -17.86
CA ALA A 351 -5.17 27.48 -18.18
C ALA A 351 -3.72 27.95 -18.34
N ALA A 352 -2.84 27.62 -17.39
CA ALA A 352 -1.41 27.94 -17.44
C ALA A 352 -0.74 27.38 -18.71
N GLN A 353 -1.10 26.16 -19.14
CA GLN A 353 -0.62 25.58 -20.39
C GLN A 353 -1.09 26.37 -21.62
N SER A 354 -2.37 26.74 -21.66
CA SER A 354 -2.94 27.49 -22.79
C SER A 354 -2.31 28.87 -22.96
N THR A 355 -1.83 29.47 -21.87
CA THR A 355 -1.15 30.77 -21.88
C THR A 355 0.37 30.66 -22.07
N GLY A 356 0.90 29.45 -22.27
CA GLY A 356 2.34 29.23 -22.43
C GLY A 356 3.15 29.51 -21.17
N THR A 357 2.56 29.37 -19.99
CA THR A 357 3.26 29.55 -18.71
C THR A 357 4.36 28.50 -18.57
N ALA A 358 5.55 28.93 -18.19
CA ALA A 358 6.72 28.06 -18.10
C ALA A 358 6.50 26.86 -17.17
N LYS A 359 6.98 25.68 -17.58
CA LYS A 359 6.97 24.43 -16.80
C LYS A 359 5.57 23.92 -16.44
N SER A 360 4.53 24.41 -17.12
CA SER A 360 3.15 23.95 -16.94
C SER A 360 2.83 22.72 -17.78
N GLU A 361 3.70 22.31 -18.71
CA GLU A 361 3.50 21.18 -19.61
C GLU A 361 3.29 19.84 -18.88
N TRP A 362 2.51 18.95 -19.48
CA TRP A 362 2.35 17.57 -19.03
C TRP A 362 3.35 16.67 -19.75
N ILE A 363 4.42 16.30 -19.06
CA ILE A 363 5.46 15.43 -19.60
C ILE A 363 5.23 14.02 -19.07
N PRO A 364 5.15 12.97 -19.91
CA PRO A 364 5.17 11.60 -19.45
C PRO A 364 6.47 11.35 -18.67
N TRP A 365 6.38 10.86 -17.44
CA TRP A 365 7.61 10.53 -16.69
C TRP A 365 8.41 9.40 -17.34
N ALA A 366 7.70 8.40 -17.84
CA ALA A 366 8.16 7.32 -18.69
C ALA A 366 6.93 6.77 -19.45
N GLU A 367 7.15 5.88 -20.42
CA GLU A 367 6.06 5.21 -21.13
C GLU A 367 5.15 4.45 -20.14
N GLY A 368 3.82 4.59 -20.31
CA GLY A 368 2.82 3.98 -19.43
C GLY A 368 2.76 4.54 -18.00
N CYS A 369 3.51 5.61 -17.69
CA CYS A 369 3.51 6.25 -16.37
C CYS A 369 2.66 7.53 -16.34
N HIS A 370 2.42 8.01 -15.12
CA HIS A 370 1.78 9.31 -14.86
C HIS A 370 2.50 10.49 -15.54
N LEU A 371 1.76 11.57 -15.72
CA LEU A 371 2.23 12.84 -16.26
C LEU A 371 2.84 13.70 -15.14
N ILE A 372 3.82 14.54 -15.47
CA ILE A 372 4.46 15.44 -14.52
C ILE A 372 4.56 16.87 -15.06
N SER A 373 4.60 17.83 -14.13
CA SER A 373 5.11 19.17 -14.34
C SER A 373 6.17 19.49 -13.28
N GLN A 374 7.31 20.03 -13.70
CA GLN A 374 8.48 20.19 -12.84
C GLN A 374 8.59 21.62 -12.29
N ASN A 375 8.14 21.86 -11.07
CA ASN A 375 8.01 23.20 -10.49
C ASN A 375 7.14 24.14 -11.35
N PRO A 376 5.89 23.77 -11.66
CA PRO A 376 4.99 24.65 -12.40
C PRO A 376 4.68 25.92 -11.60
N THR A 377 4.34 26.99 -12.32
CA THR A 377 3.80 28.26 -11.76
C THR A 377 2.48 28.59 -12.42
N GLY A 378 1.75 29.59 -11.90
CA GLY A 378 0.51 30.07 -12.50
C GLY A 378 -0.76 29.35 -12.06
N SER A 379 -0.66 28.44 -11.08
CA SER A 379 -1.82 27.86 -10.37
C SER A 379 -1.84 28.37 -8.92
N PRO A 380 -2.72 29.32 -8.57
CA PRO A 380 -2.88 29.80 -7.19
C PRO A 380 -3.20 28.68 -6.21
N THR A 381 -3.92 27.65 -6.63
CA THR A 381 -4.26 26.50 -5.80
C THR A 381 -3.02 25.63 -5.53
N TYR A 382 -2.16 25.42 -6.54
CA TYR A 382 -0.87 24.74 -6.36
C TYR A 382 0.03 25.50 -5.38
N GLU A 383 0.16 26.82 -5.54
CA GLU A 383 0.96 27.68 -4.66
C GLU A 383 0.44 27.67 -3.22
N MET A 384 -0.89 27.67 -3.04
CA MET A 384 -1.52 27.50 -1.73
C MET A 384 -1.15 26.18 -1.06
N VAL A 385 -1.17 25.07 -1.82
CA VAL A 385 -0.76 23.75 -1.31
C VAL A 385 0.69 23.76 -0.86
N LEU A 386 1.60 24.30 -1.69
CA LEU A 386 3.02 24.38 -1.36
C LEU A 386 3.28 25.23 -0.10
N ARG A 387 2.63 26.40 -0.01
CA ARG A 387 2.78 27.30 1.13
C ARG A 387 2.32 26.63 2.43
N ARG A 388 1.09 26.10 2.45
CA ARG A 388 0.53 25.44 3.63
C ARG A 388 1.37 24.23 4.07
N THR A 389 1.86 23.45 3.11
CA THR A 389 2.71 22.29 3.40
C THR A 389 4.08 22.70 3.97
N SER A 390 4.67 23.76 3.41
CA SER A 390 5.95 24.31 3.90
C SER A 390 5.82 24.87 5.32
N GLU A 391 4.73 25.59 5.60
CA GLU A 391 4.39 26.11 6.93
C GLU A 391 4.18 24.96 7.91
N TYR A 392 3.47 23.90 7.50
CA TYR A 392 3.15 22.78 8.37
C TYR A 392 4.39 22.08 8.93
N PHE A 393 5.45 21.91 8.12
CA PHE A 393 6.71 21.29 8.56
C PHE A 393 7.84 22.28 8.87
N ASN A 394 7.52 23.58 9.01
CA ASN A 394 8.50 24.63 9.27
C ASN A 394 9.73 24.56 8.33
N MET A 395 9.46 24.43 7.02
CA MET A 395 10.50 24.25 6.02
C MET A 395 11.24 25.57 5.73
N LYS A 396 12.58 25.51 5.70
CA LYS A 396 13.43 26.67 5.40
C LYS A 396 13.10 27.24 4.01
N ALA A 397 12.77 28.53 3.93
CA ALA A 397 12.51 29.21 2.67
C ALA A 397 13.70 29.09 1.69
N GLY A 398 13.41 28.81 0.42
CA GLY A 398 14.40 28.62 -0.65
C GLY A 398 15.05 27.24 -0.68
N SER A 399 14.74 26.34 0.25
CA SER A 399 15.20 24.93 0.20
C SER A 399 14.32 24.04 -0.69
N GLN A 400 13.17 24.56 -1.12
CA GLN A 400 12.10 23.78 -1.71
C GLN A 400 12.39 23.38 -3.15
N GLY A 401 12.12 22.11 -3.47
CA GLY A 401 11.86 21.64 -4.82
C GLY A 401 10.48 21.02 -4.88
N THR A 402 9.82 21.06 -6.03
CA THR A 402 8.42 20.62 -6.15
C THR A 402 8.13 19.87 -7.45
N ARG A 403 7.09 19.04 -7.41
CA ARG A 403 6.60 18.31 -8.58
C ARG A 403 5.10 18.12 -8.51
N PHE A 404 4.43 18.44 -9.60
CA PHE A 404 3.04 18.06 -9.83
C PHE A 404 3.04 16.72 -10.57
N ASN A 405 2.34 15.72 -10.05
CA ASN A 405 2.17 14.42 -10.70
C ASN A 405 0.67 14.20 -10.95
N TRP A 406 0.30 13.87 -12.19
CA TRP A 406 -1.08 13.56 -12.57
C TRP A 406 -1.18 12.14 -13.10
N TYR A 407 -1.83 11.28 -12.30
CA TYR A 407 -2.26 9.95 -12.68
C TYR A 407 -3.65 10.09 -13.29
N ARG A 408 -3.77 9.89 -14.60
CA ARG A 408 -5.01 10.17 -15.34
C ARG A 408 -6.13 9.22 -14.95
N ASP A 409 -5.76 7.98 -14.66
CA ASP A 409 -6.67 6.94 -14.21
C ASP A 409 -5.95 5.88 -13.35
N SER A 410 -6.61 4.74 -13.16
CA SER A 410 -6.14 3.61 -12.37
C SER A 410 -4.97 2.82 -13.00
N SER A 411 -4.68 3.02 -14.28
CA SER A 411 -3.61 2.32 -15.01
C SER A 411 -2.24 3.00 -14.86
N ASP A 412 -2.19 4.32 -14.75
CA ASP A 412 -0.94 5.09 -14.56
C ASP A 412 -0.26 4.70 -13.24
N TRP A 413 1.08 4.60 -13.21
CA TRP A 413 1.84 4.16 -12.03
C TRP A 413 3.18 4.90 -11.87
N LYS A 414 3.92 4.56 -10.79
CA LYS A 414 5.28 5.04 -10.48
C LYS A 414 6.12 3.88 -9.91
N PRO A 415 7.29 3.55 -10.52
CA PRO A 415 8.15 2.50 -9.99
C PRO A 415 8.68 2.81 -8.59
N PHE A 416 9.08 1.76 -7.88
CA PHE A 416 9.87 1.89 -6.65
C PHE A 416 11.19 2.60 -6.93
N HIS A 417 11.43 3.72 -6.25
CA HIS A 417 12.63 4.54 -6.40
C HIS A 417 13.01 5.20 -5.08
N HIS A 418 14.24 5.71 -5.02
CA HIS A 418 14.67 6.67 -3.99
C HIS A 418 14.56 8.08 -4.57
N ASP A 419 14.20 9.06 -3.76
CA ASP A 419 14.37 10.46 -4.14
C ASP A 419 15.86 10.81 -4.20
N SER A 420 16.20 11.76 -5.06
CA SER A 420 17.60 12.09 -5.36
C SER A 420 18.44 12.49 -4.15
N ALA A 421 17.82 13.01 -3.09
CA ALA A 421 18.52 13.34 -1.84
C ALA A 421 19.15 12.13 -1.16
N ALA A 422 18.70 10.90 -1.43
CA ALA A 422 19.32 9.69 -0.89
C ALA A 422 20.73 9.43 -1.45
N TYR A 423 21.06 9.91 -2.66
CA TYR A 423 22.32 9.60 -3.35
C TYR A 423 23.06 10.82 -3.92
N ASN A 424 22.45 12.01 -3.88
CA ASN A 424 23.07 13.26 -4.34
C ASN A 424 23.43 14.14 -3.13
N PRO A 425 24.71 14.25 -2.75
CA PRO A 425 25.15 15.07 -1.62
C PRO A 425 24.78 16.54 -1.75
N GLY A 426 24.67 17.06 -2.98
CA GLY A 426 24.22 18.43 -3.24
C GLY A 426 22.76 18.65 -2.84
N ARG A 427 21.88 17.70 -3.17
CA ARG A 427 20.47 17.72 -2.79
C ARG A 427 20.27 17.45 -1.30
N ALA A 428 21.00 16.48 -0.75
CA ALA A 428 20.93 16.10 0.66
C ALA A 428 21.24 17.27 1.62
N ARG A 429 22.08 18.23 1.22
CA ARG A 429 22.40 19.42 2.02
C ARG A 429 21.20 20.34 2.30
N THR A 430 20.16 20.27 1.46
CA THR A 430 18.99 21.15 1.55
C THR A 430 17.68 20.38 1.57
N GLN A 431 17.72 19.04 1.67
CA GLN A 431 16.55 18.18 1.62
C GLN A 431 16.67 17.07 2.65
N ASN A 432 15.88 17.17 3.72
CA ASN A 432 15.77 16.14 4.76
C ASN A 432 14.36 15.56 4.89
N ILE A 433 13.40 16.08 4.14
CA ILE A 433 12.02 15.60 4.11
C ILE A 433 11.47 15.60 2.68
N THR A 434 10.70 14.57 2.36
CA THR A 434 9.78 14.54 1.22
C THR A 434 8.35 14.61 1.76
N VAL A 435 7.55 15.52 1.21
CA VAL A 435 6.14 15.67 1.55
C VAL A 435 5.31 15.51 0.29
N GLY A 436 4.24 14.73 0.36
CA GLY A 436 3.30 14.56 -0.73
C GLY A 436 1.87 14.83 -0.28
N VAL A 437 1.07 15.42 -1.15
CA VAL A 437 -0.35 15.67 -0.93
C VAL A 437 -1.12 15.02 -2.07
N SER A 438 -2.19 14.30 -1.73
CA SER A 438 -3.00 13.55 -2.67
C SER A 438 -4.36 14.22 -2.87
N PHE A 439 -4.80 14.34 -4.12
CA PHE A 439 -6.14 14.82 -4.49
C PHE A 439 -6.77 13.92 -5.54
N GLY A 440 -8.07 13.72 -5.49
CA GLY A 440 -8.81 12.85 -6.40
C GLY A 440 -8.85 11.38 -5.94
N ALA A 441 -8.77 10.45 -6.89
CA ALA A 441 -8.97 9.04 -6.62
C ALA A 441 -7.92 8.45 -5.66
N GLU A 442 -8.35 7.58 -4.76
CA GLU A 442 -7.46 6.84 -3.88
C GLU A 442 -6.48 5.96 -4.68
N ARG A 443 -5.21 5.97 -4.25
CA ARG A 443 -4.16 5.08 -4.75
C ARG A 443 -3.27 4.62 -3.60
N GLU A 444 -2.54 3.53 -3.81
CA GLU A 444 -1.59 3.01 -2.82
C GLU A 444 -0.22 3.70 -2.96
N LEU A 445 0.22 4.37 -1.90
CA LEU A 445 1.63 4.68 -1.69
C LEU A 445 2.31 3.44 -1.12
N ALA A 446 3.28 2.91 -1.84
CA ALA A 446 4.01 1.71 -1.46
C ALA A 446 5.43 2.05 -1.04
N PHE A 447 5.91 1.45 0.05
CA PHE A 447 7.31 1.41 0.44
C PHE A 447 7.88 0.01 0.29
N LEU A 448 9.11 -0.10 -0.21
CA LEU A 448 9.86 -1.33 -0.39
C LEU A 448 11.21 -1.18 0.34
N HIS A 449 11.43 -1.99 1.38
CA HIS A 449 12.68 -1.99 2.12
C HIS A 449 13.83 -2.43 1.20
N ALA A 450 14.86 -1.60 1.06
CA ALA A 450 15.91 -1.80 0.05
C ALA A 450 16.74 -3.06 0.29
N GLN A 451 16.96 -3.45 1.55
CA GLN A 451 17.76 -4.63 1.90
C GLN A 451 16.97 -5.94 1.91
N ASN A 452 15.87 -6.03 2.68
CA ASN A 452 15.14 -7.28 2.89
C ASN A 452 13.90 -7.47 1.99
N GLY A 453 13.54 -6.48 1.17
CA GLY A 453 12.44 -6.58 0.21
C GLY A 453 11.03 -6.51 0.81
N SER A 454 10.88 -6.23 2.10
CA SER A 454 9.58 -6.03 2.76
C SER A 454 8.79 -4.91 2.09
N ARG A 455 7.47 -5.08 1.96
CA ARG A 455 6.59 -4.08 1.36
C ARG A 455 5.52 -3.61 2.33
N ILE A 456 5.30 -2.31 2.38
CA ILE A 456 4.27 -1.65 3.17
C ILE A 456 3.44 -0.78 2.23
N TYR A 457 2.12 -0.82 2.39
CA TYR A 457 1.17 -0.11 1.54
C TYR A 457 0.30 0.82 2.39
N PHE A 458 0.11 2.05 1.92
CA PHE A 458 -0.73 3.05 2.54
C PHE A 458 -1.73 3.61 1.53
N PRO A 459 -3.04 3.51 1.78
CA PRO A 459 -4.02 4.19 0.95
C PRO A 459 -3.81 5.70 1.06
N GLN A 460 -3.81 6.37 -0.08
CA GLN A 460 -3.69 7.82 -0.22
C GLN A 460 -5.00 8.38 -0.78
N CYS A 461 -5.91 8.66 0.14
CA CYS A 461 -7.22 9.22 -0.17
C CYS A 461 -7.12 10.71 -0.55
N ASN A 462 -8.22 11.25 -1.07
CA ASN A 462 -8.34 12.66 -1.42
C ASN A 462 -8.11 13.58 -0.20
N GLY A 463 -7.36 14.66 -0.38
CA GLY A 463 -7.06 15.64 0.67
C GLY A 463 -5.99 15.19 1.68
N MET A 464 -5.47 13.96 1.57
CA MET A 464 -4.48 13.41 2.51
C MET A 464 -3.07 13.96 2.24
N LEU A 465 -2.34 14.24 3.32
CA LEU A 465 -0.90 14.53 3.30
C LEU A 465 -0.13 13.30 3.80
N PHE A 466 1.02 13.03 3.19
CA PHE A 466 2.04 12.15 3.71
C PHE A 466 3.40 12.84 3.70
N ALA A 467 4.31 12.46 4.58
CA ALA A 467 5.70 12.88 4.55
C ALA A 467 6.60 11.74 5.01
N PHE A 468 7.86 11.73 4.57
CA PHE A 468 8.87 10.83 5.11
C PHE A 468 10.24 11.50 5.18
N GLY A 469 11.00 11.13 6.20
CA GLY A 469 12.33 11.68 6.47
C GLY A 469 13.43 11.11 5.57
N ARG A 470 14.63 11.69 5.70
CA ARG A 470 15.84 11.32 4.94
C ARG A 470 16.15 9.82 5.04
N ASP A 471 16.10 9.26 6.24
CA ASP A 471 16.56 7.90 6.50
C ASP A 471 15.57 6.88 5.95
N VAL A 472 14.27 7.20 5.98
CA VAL A 472 13.25 6.45 5.24
C VAL A 472 13.59 6.43 3.76
N ASN A 473 13.91 7.57 3.15
CA ASN A 473 14.26 7.64 1.73
C ASN A 473 15.55 6.88 1.37
N ILE A 474 16.47 6.67 2.32
CA ILE A 474 17.70 5.89 2.12
C ILE A 474 17.41 4.39 2.23
N ASN A 475 16.70 3.98 3.27
CA ASN A 475 16.47 2.57 3.58
C ASN A 475 15.30 1.96 2.77
N TRP A 476 14.38 2.79 2.29
CA TRP A 476 13.16 2.37 1.61
C TRP A 476 13.04 3.06 0.26
N LYS A 477 12.69 2.28 -0.76
CA LYS A 477 12.19 2.80 -2.03
C LYS A 477 10.69 3.08 -1.88
N HIS A 478 10.17 4.04 -2.62
CA HIS A 478 8.75 4.32 -2.65
C HIS A 478 8.20 4.39 -4.07
N GLY A 479 6.91 4.13 -4.24
CA GLY A 479 6.25 4.10 -5.55
C GLY A 479 4.73 4.16 -5.42
N VAL A 480 4.06 4.20 -6.56
CA VAL A 480 2.59 4.14 -6.67
C VAL A 480 2.26 3.00 -7.60
N ASN A 481 1.64 1.95 -7.07
CA ASN A 481 1.31 0.76 -7.85
C ASN A 481 0.21 1.06 -8.86
N ALA A 482 0.30 0.46 -10.05
CA ALA A 482 -0.87 0.29 -10.90
C ALA A 482 -1.94 -0.51 -10.13
N LEU A 483 -3.20 -0.13 -10.31
CA LEU A 483 -4.28 -0.92 -9.75
C LEU A 483 -4.51 -2.15 -10.65
N ALA A 484 -5.16 -3.18 -10.09
CA ALA A 484 -5.60 -4.29 -10.92
C ALA A 484 -6.87 -3.89 -11.71
N PRO A 485 -7.08 -4.36 -12.95
CA PRO A 485 -8.19 -3.90 -13.80
C PRO A 485 -9.57 -3.99 -13.13
N GLN A 486 -9.79 -4.99 -12.28
CA GLN A 486 -11.04 -5.21 -11.55
C GLN A 486 -11.41 -4.12 -10.55
N VAL A 487 -10.45 -3.28 -10.14
CA VAL A 487 -10.68 -2.14 -9.23
C VAL A 487 -10.47 -0.79 -9.92
N PHE A 488 -10.43 -0.77 -11.25
CA PHE A 488 -10.35 0.48 -12.01
C PHE A 488 -11.63 1.30 -11.80
N CYS A 489 -11.44 2.56 -11.40
CA CYS A 489 -12.55 3.49 -11.21
C CYS A 489 -12.64 4.56 -12.32
N GLY A 490 -11.66 4.60 -13.23
CA GLY A 490 -11.59 5.58 -14.32
C GLY A 490 -11.37 7.04 -13.87
N LYS A 491 -11.14 7.26 -12.56
CA LYS A 491 -10.91 8.59 -11.99
C LYS A 491 -9.42 8.85 -11.81
N GLY A 492 -9.00 10.10 -12.05
CA GLY A 492 -7.62 10.53 -11.89
C GLY A 492 -7.25 10.89 -10.45
N ARG A 493 -5.95 10.93 -10.19
CA ARG A 493 -5.31 11.36 -8.95
C ARG A 493 -4.21 12.36 -9.24
N ILE A 494 -4.17 13.44 -8.48
CA ILE A 494 -3.03 14.37 -8.43
C ILE A 494 -2.21 14.05 -7.19
N SER A 495 -0.89 14.08 -7.34
CA SER A 495 0.03 14.14 -6.21
C SER A 495 1.00 15.31 -6.36
N ILE A 496 0.92 16.25 -5.42
CA ILE A 496 1.86 17.37 -5.32
C ILE A 496 2.95 16.96 -4.33
N ILE A 497 4.20 16.92 -4.81
CA ILE A 497 5.37 16.56 -4.01
C ILE A 497 6.19 17.81 -3.74
N LEU A 498 6.63 17.97 -2.51
CA LEU A 498 7.47 19.04 -1.99
C LEU A 498 8.65 18.42 -1.24
N TRP A 499 9.87 18.70 -1.69
CA TRP A 499 11.11 18.38 -1.00
C TRP A 499 11.67 19.63 -0.34
N GLY A 500 12.38 19.50 0.78
CA GLY A 500 13.14 20.62 1.33
C GLY A 500 13.72 20.33 2.72
N LEU A 501 14.16 21.40 3.39
CA LEU A 501 14.80 21.32 4.69
C LEU A 501 13.81 21.71 5.79
N ALA A 502 13.22 20.74 6.46
CA ALA A 502 12.48 20.95 7.71
C ALA A 502 13.48 21.27 8.84
N GLN A 503 13.23 22.37 9.54
CA GLN A 503 14.21 22.94 10.48
C GLN A 503 14.20 22.25 11.85
N ASP A 504 13.05 21.66 12.23
CA ASP A 504 12.84 21.07 13.55
C ASP A 504 13.08 19.55 13.57
N VAL A 505 13.71 19.00 12.52
CA VAL A 505 14.05 17.58 12.46
C VAL A 505 15.19 17.28 13.41
N ILE A 506 14.98 16.28 14.27
CA ILE A 506 15.98 15.78 15.21
C ILE A 506 16.94 14.87 14.45
N GLU A 507 18.20 15.27 14.40
CA GLU A 507 19.29 14.39 13.94
C GLU A 507 19.49 13.28 14.97
N GLU A 508 19.50 12.03 14.49
CA GLU A 508 19.75 10.87 15.33
C GLU A 508 21.15 10.31 15.04
N PRO A 509 21.87 9.86 16.08
CA PRO A 509 23.04 9.03 15.91
C PRO A 509 22.72 7.82 15.01
N GLU A 510 23.72 7.31 14.31
CA GLU A 510 23.60 6.12 13.45
C GLU A 510 22.67 6.25 12.23
N SER A 511 22.34 7.47 11.83
CA SER A 511 21.71 7.72 10.53
C SER A 511 22.49 7.05 9.39
N PRO A 512 21.82 6.36 8.45
CA PRO A 512 22.48 5.68 7.35
C PRO A 512 23.20 6.68 6.46
N ALA A 513 24.34 6.27 5.91
CA ALA A 513 25.06 7.07 4.94
C ALA A 513 24.21 7.24 3.67
N LEU A 514 24.46 8.33 2.93
CA LEU A 514 23.92 8.48 1.59
C LEU A 514 24.31 7.28 0.72
N LEU A 515 23.40 6.87 -0.14
CA LEU A 515 23.63 5.83 -1.13
C LEU A 515 24.70 6.31 -2.13
N THR A 516 25.63 5.43 -2.49
CA THR A 516 26.65 5.73 -3.51
C THR A 516 26.06 5.52 -4.92
N ASN A 517 26.45 6.37 -5.88
CA ASN A 517 25.89 6.44 -7.25
C ASN A 517 26.19 5.24 -8.19
N ASP A 518 26.37 4.01 -7.69
CA ASP A 518 26.64 2.81 -8.51
C ASP A 518 25.36 2.26 -9.22
N ALA A 519 24.46 3.16 -9.61
CA ALA A 519 23.05 2.94 -9.91
C ALA A 519 22.72 2.16 -11.20
N ARG A 520 23.71 1.68 -11.97
CA ARG A 520 23.42 0.97 -13.23
C ARG A 520 23.04 -0.51 -13.06
N ASN A 521 23.38 -1.17 -11.95
CA ASN A 521 23.27 -2.64 -11.84
C ASN A 521 22.51 -3.19 -10.61
N GLY A 522 21.63 -2.40 -9.99
CA GLY A 522 20.92 -2.84 -8.78
C GLY A 522 21.72 -2.54 -7.52
N PHE A 523 21.04 -1.90 -6.57
CA PHE A 523 21.65 -1.36 -5.37
C PHE A 523 21.76 -2.44 -4.31
N ASP A 524 22.89 -3.13 -4.26
CA ASP A 524 23.26 -3.91 -3.09
C ASP A 524 23.91 -2.97 -2.06
N ASN A 525 23.16 -2.62 -1.01
CA ASN A 525 23.71 -2.17 0.27
C ASN A 525 24.37 -3.34 1.05
N ARG A 526 24.59 -4.49 0.40
CA ARG A 526 25.37 -5.59 0.98
C ARG A 526 26.75 -5.03 1.28
N GLY A 527 27.09 -5.01 2.56
CA GLY A 527 28.30 -4.42 3.06
C GLY A 527 29.52 -4.79 2.22
N ARG A 528 30.35 -3.77 1.99
CA ARG A 528 31.81 -3.83 1.84
C ARG A 528 32.36 -5.25 1.96
N ALA A 529 32.73 -5.86 0.83
CA ALA A 529 33.82 -6.82 0.86
C ALA A 529 35.09 -6.03 1.23
N ASN A 530 35.36 -5.91 2.54
CA ASN A 530 36.68 -5.57 3.07
C ASN A 530 37.68 -6.60 2.51
N GLY A 531 38.33 -6.31 1.39
CA GLY A 531 39.33 -7.23 0.85
C GLY A 531 39.83 -6.93 -0.56
N ASP A 532 39.02 -6.29 -1.39
CA ASP A 532 39.44 -6.05 -2.77
C ASP A 532 40.42 -4.88 -2.86
N VAL A 533 41.63 -5.18 -3.35
CA VAL A 533 42.71 -4.20 -3.56
C VAL A 533 42.44 -3.42 -4.84
N CYS A 534 42.65 -2.10 -4.79
CA CYS A 534 42.45 -1.22 -5.93
C CYS A 534 43.48 -1.53 -7.02
N ARG A 535 43.03 -2.08 -8.15
CA ARG A 535 43.90 -2.40 -9.30
C ARG A 535 44.52 -1.14 -9.91
N ASP A 536 43.77 -0.04 -9.94
CA ASP A 536 44.28 1.24 -10.45
C ASP A 536 45.31 1.86 -9.49
N PHE A 537 45.19 1.61 -8.18
CA PHE A 537 46.21 2.03 -7.22
C PHE A 537 47.48 1.20 -7.38
N GLN A 538 47.33 -0.12 -7.58
CA GLN A 538 48.46 -1.00 -7.92
C GLN A 538 49.15 -0.57 -9.22
N GLY A 539 48.39 -0.06 -10.18
CA GLY A 539 48.91 0.50 -11.44
C GLY A 539 49.39 1.96 -11.34
N GLY A 540 49.35 2.60 -10.17
CA GLY A 540 49.74 4.01 -9.99
C GLY A 540 48.82 5.03 -10.67
N SER A 541 47.65 4.62 -11.14
CA SER A 541 46.70 5.45 -11.91
C SER A 541 45.45 5.86 -11.12
N CYS A 542 45.30 5.40 -9.87
CA CYS A 542 44.14 5.73 -9.04
C CYS A 542 44.06 7.24 -8.74
N ARG A 543 43.00 7.89 -9.24
CA ARG A 543 42.73 9.32 -9.00
C ARG A 543 41.91 9.59 -7.74
N PHE A 544 41.43 8.53 -7.08
CA PHE A 544 40.48 8.64 -5.97
C PHE A 544 41.16 8.76 -4.59
N GLY A 545 42.46 8.46 -4.48
CA GLY A 545 43.21 8.57 -3.23
C GLY A 545 42.54 7.83 -2.08
N ASP A 546 42.49 8.43 -0.89
CA ASP A 546 41.84 7.85 0.29
C ASP A 546 40.31 7.72 0.17
N ARG A 547 39.72 8.28 -0.91
CA ARG A 547 38.30 8.14 -1.24
C ARG A 547 38.04 6.97 -2.19
N CYS A 548 39.06 6.17 -2.52
CA CYS A 548 38.90 5.00 -3.37
C CYS A 548 38.08 3.92 -2.65
N LYS A 549 37.13 3.31 -3.37
CA LYS A 549 36.25 2.23 -2.86
C LYS A 549 37.02 0.95 -2.52
N PHE A 550 38.19 0.76 -3.12
CA PHE A 550 39.03 -0.43 -2.96
C PHE A 550 40.23 -0.13 -2.08
N SER A 551 40.75 -1.12 -1.35
CA SER A 551 41.87 -0.87 -0.44
C SER A 551 43.13 -0.49 -1.21
N HIS A 552 43.85 0.50 -0.69
CA HIS A 552 45.19 0.88 -1.14
C HIS A 552 46.27 0.11 -0.38
N ALA A 553 45.96 -1.11 0.06
CA ALA A 553 46.96 -2.00 0.64
C ALA A 553 47.78 -2.61 -0.50
N SER A 554 49.11 -2.56 -0.40
CA SER A 554 49.97 -3.41 -1.22
C SER A 554 49.61 -4.88 -0.92
N ARG A 555 49.50 -5.71 -1.95
CA ARG A 555 49.34 -7.17 -1.76
C ARG A 555 50.47 -7.63 -0.84
N ARG A 556 50.12 -8.28 0.28
CA ARG A 556 51.10 -9.02 1.09
C ARG A 556 51.62 -10.21 0.30
#